data_AF-A0AAW1XDW4-F1
#
_entry.id   AF-A0AAW1XDW4-F1
#
_cell.length_a   1.000
_cell.length_b   1.000
_cell.length_c   1.000
_cell.angle_alpha   90.00
_cell.angle_beta   90.00
_cell.angle_gamma   90.00
#
_symmetry.space_group_name_H-M   'P 1'
#
loop_
_entity.id
_entity.type
_entity.pdbx_description
1 polymer ?
#
loop_
_entity_poly.entity_id
_entity_poly.type
_entity_poly.pdbx_seq_one_letter_code
_entity_poly.pdbx_strand_id
1 'polypeptide(L)' 'MGREQAIGGFSQRSILSPGSQKRVKIDVHVCKHLSVVDQFGIRRIPMGQHMIQIGDLEHHISIEANIGDTRS' A
#
# COMPACT_ATOMS: atom_id res chain seq x y z
N MET A 1 0.94 16.99 12.09
CA MET A 1 1.77 15.85 12.50
C MET A 1 1.16 14.59 11.89
N GLY A 2 1.58 14.22 10.68
CA GLY A 2 1.03 13.06 9.96
C GLY A 2 1.59 11.77 10.56
N ARG A 3 0.73 10.82 10.89
CA ARG A 3 1.18 9.49 11.35
C ARG A 3 1.65 8.74 10.10
N GLU A 4 2.92 8.33 10.08
CA GLU A 4 3.39 7.38 9.10
C GLU A 4 2.66 6.06 9.31
N GLN A 5 1.98 5.60 8.27
CA GLN A 5 1.22 4.37 8.32
C GLN A 5 2.00 3.25 7.70
N ALA A 6 2.39 2.29 8.52
CA ALA A 6 3.00 1.07 8.05
C ALA A 6 1.93 0.20 7.38
N ILE A 7 2.14 -0.10 6.10
CA ILE A 7 1.46 -1.20 5.44
C ILE A 7 1.88 -2.48 6.19
N GLY A 8 0.93 -3.34 6.56
CA GLY A 8 1.26 -4.62 7.19
C GLY A 8 2.29 -5.40 6.37
N GLY A 9 3.23 -6.07 7.04
CA GLY A 9 4.31 -6.79 6.39
C GLY A 9 3.82 -7.92 5.49
N PHE A 10 4.25 -7.91 4.23
CA PHE A 10 4.10 -9.03 3.31
C PHE A 10 5.39 -9.86 3.35
N SER A 11 5.27 -11.19 3.23
CA SER A 11 6.44 -12.08 3.22
C SER A 11 6.26 -13.15 2.15
N GLN A 12 7.11 -13.12 1.13
CA GLN A 12 7.20 -14.17 0.12
C GLN A 12 8.61 -14.77 0.15
N ARG A 13 8.72 -16.05 0.52
CA ARG A 13 9.98 -16.78 0.48
C ARG A 13 10.12 -17.49 -0.88
N SER A 14 11.25 -17.29 -1.54
CA SER A 14 11.60 -18.05 -2.75
C SER A 14 13.05 -18.49 -2.69
N ILE A 15 13.29 -19.75 -3.03
CA ILE A 15 14.64 -20.31 -3.19
C ILE A 15 15.12 -19.92 -4.59
N LEU A 16 16.29 -19.28 -4.65
CA LEU A 16 16.92 -18.81 -5.88
C LEU A 16 18.31 -19.43 -6.00
N SER A 17 18.67 -19.81 -7.22
CA SER A 17 20.04 -20.20 -7.55
C SER A 17 20.96 -18.97 -7.52
N PRO A 18 22.26 -19.14 -7.25
CA PRO A 18 23.23 -18.03 -7.29
C PRO A 18 23.15 -17.28 -8.63
N GLY A 19 23.08 -15.95 -8.58
CA GLY A 19 22.98 -15.08 -9.77
C GLY A 19 21.59 -15.03 -10.43
N SER A 20 20.60 -15.77 -9.93
CA SER A 20 19.23 -15.71 -10.47
C SER A 20 18.39 -14.61 -9.82
N GLN A 21 17.53 -13.98 -10.61
CA GLN A 21 16.54 -13.00 -10.15
C GLN A 21 15.14 -13.57 -10.32
N LYS A 22 14.23 -13.19 -9.42
CA LYS A 22 12.82 -13.57 -9.51
C LYS A 22 11.93 -12.35 -9.30
N ARG A 23 10.98 -12.19 -10.21
CA ARG A 23 9.90 -11.22 -10.06
C ARG A 23 8.92 -11.73 -9.01
N VAL A 24 8.69 -10.92 -7.99
CA VAL A 24 7.67 -11.17 -6.97
C VAL A 24 6.42 -10.35 -7.27
N LYS A 25 5.25 -10.87 -6.91
CA LYS A 25 3.97 -10.16 -7.01
C LYS A 25 3.49 -9.88 -5.60
N ILE A 26 3.22 -8.62 -5.31
CA ILE A 26 2.70 -8.17 -4.02
C ILE A 26 1.28 -7.66 -4.25
N ASP A 27 0.32 -8.25 -3.55
CA ASP A 27 -1.08 -7.86 -3.63
C ASP A 27 -1.43 -6.95 -2.45
N VAL A 28 -1.71 -5.67 -2.74
CA VAL A 28 -2.08 -4.66 -1.74
C VAL A 28 -3.57 -4.39 -1.81
N HIS A 29 -4.32 -4.88 -0.83
CA HIS A 29 -5.75 -4.58 -0.72
C HIS A 29 -5.97 -3.26 0.00
N VAL A 30 -6.37 -2.21 -0.73
CA VAL A 30 -6.53 -0.83 -0.23
C VAL A 30 -7.33 -0.76 1.06
N CYS A 31 -8.56 -1.30 1.08
CA CYS A 31 -9.41 -1.22 2.28
C CYS A 31 -8.88 -2.00 3.48
N LYS A 32 -8.02 -3.01 3.29
CA LYS A 32 -7.49 -3.84 4.39
C LYS A 32 -6.17 -3.31 4.92
N HIS A 33 -5.28 -2.88 4.03
CA HIS A 33 -3.90 -2.55 4.36
C HIS A 33 -3.64 -1.05 4.48
N LEU A 34 -4.45 -0.19 3.84
CA LEU A 34 -4.21 1.26 3.78
C LEU A 34 -5.25 2.07 4.57
N SER A 35 -6.24 1.41 5.15
CA SER A 35 -7.29 2.09 5.93
C SER A 35 -6.85 2.42 7.36
N VAL A 36 -7.20 3.60 7.83
CA VAL A 36 -7.10 4.03 9.24
C VAL A 36 -8.43 4.03 9.92
N VAL A 37 -8.44 3.78 11.22
CA VAL A 37 -9.55 4.20 12.07
C VAL A 37 -9.26 5.63 12.55
N ASP A 38 -10.19 6.55 12.30
CA ASP A 38 -10.09 7.92 12.79
C ASP A 38 -10.42 8.03 14.29
N GLN A 39 -10.37 9.24 14.85
CA GLN A 39 -10.68 9.50 16.25
C GLN A 39 -12.13 9.18 16.65
N PHE A 40 -13.03 9.03 15.68
CA PHE A 40 -14.46 8.73 15.88
C PHE A 40 -14.77 7.24 15.68
N GLY A 41 -13.76 6.39 15.46
CA GLY A 41 -13.96 4.97 15.20
C GLY A 41 -14.35 4.64 13.76
N ILE A 42 -14.29 5.60 12.84
CA ILE A 42 -14.66 5.42 11.43
C ILE A 42 -13.44 4.99 10.62
N ARG A 43 -13.58 3.91 9.85
CA ARG A 43 -12.54 3.41 8.95
C ARG A 43 -12.49 4.26 7.67
N ARG A 44 -11.38 4.96 7.44
CA ARG A 44 -11.13 5.84 6.28
C ARG A 44 -9.91 5.37 5.49
N ILE A 45 -9.87 5.69 4.20
CA ILE A 45 -8.68 5.49 3.35
C ILE A 45 -8.02 6.87 3.18
N PRO A 46 -6.75 7.05 3.56
CA PRO A 46 -6.01 8.27 3.27
C PRO A 46 -5.84 8.42 1.77
N MET A 47 -6.10 9.62 1.25
CA MET A 47 -5.83 9.96 -0.15
C MET A 47 -4.42 10.54 -0.29
N GLY A 48 -3.90 10.54 -1.51
CA GLY A 48 -2.58 11.09 -1.84
C GLY A 48 -1.47 10.06 -1.79
N GLN A 49 -0.23 10.54 -1.60
CA GLN A 49 0.98 9.73 -1.74
C GLN A 49 1.21 8.78 -0.56
N HIS A 50 1.55 7.55 -0.89
CA HIS A 50 1.93 6.49 0.04
C HIS A 50 3.28 5.93 -0.38
N MET A 51 4.11 5.60 0.59
CA MET A 51 5.40 4.97 0.38
C MET A 51 5.31 3.49 0.72
N ILE A 52 5.80 2.64 -0.17
CA ILE A 52 5.94 1.20 0.03
C ILE A 52 7.43 0.89 0.03
N GLN A 53 7.92 0.32 1.13
CA GLN A 53 9.29 -0.13 1.24
C GLN A 53 9.36 -1.66 1.00
N ILE A 54 10.23 -2.10 0.10
CA ILE A 54 10.47 -3.51 -0.22
C ILE A 54 11.97 -3.77 -0.10
N GLY A 55 12.41 -4.24 1.07
CA GLY A 55 13.85 -4.35 1.35
C GLY A 55 14.50 -2.96 1.34
N ASP A 56 15.43 -2.75 0.43
CA ASP A 56 16.14 -1.49 0.18
C ASP A 56 15.48 -0.60 -0.89
N LEU A 57 14.39 -1.06 -1.52
CA LEU A 57 13.68 -0.31 -2.55
C LEU A 57 12.51 0.49 -1.97
N GLU A 58 12.39 1.75 -2.39
CA GLU A 58 11.25 2.62 -2.08
C GLU A 58 10.39 2.85 -3.32
N HIS A 59 9.08 2.68 -3.16
CA HIS A 59 8.10 2.91 -4.21
C HIS A 59 7.02 3.88 -3.72
N HIS A 60 6.73 4.90 -4.52
CA HIS A 60 5.64 5.81 -4.25
C HIS A 60 4.41 5.47 -5.10
N ILE A 61 3.26 5.36 -4.45
CA ILE A 61 1.96 5.21 -5.10
C ILE A 61 1.02 6.31 -4.62
N SER A 62 0.13 6.78 -5.48
CA SER A 62 -0.90 7.76 -5.11
C SER A 62 -2.27 7.12 -5.13
N ILE A 63 -3.03 7.32 -4.06
CA ILE A 63 -4.45 6.96 -4.01
C ILE A 63 -5.24 8.20 -4.37
N GLU A 64 -5.96 8.12 -5.48
CA GLU A 64 -6.80 9.19 -5.98
C GLU A 64 -8.24 8.71 -6.07
N ALA A 65 -9.19 9.58 -5.74
CA ALA A 65 -10.59 9.29 -5.94
C ALA A 65 -10.89 9.38 -7.44
N ASN A 66 -11.26 8.25 -8.05
CA ASN A 66 -11.89 8.29 -9.35
C ASN A 66 -13.34 8.73 -9.15
N ILE A 67 -13.55 10.04 -9.13
CA ILE A 67 -14.88 10.63 -9.23
C ILE A 67 -15.20 10.66 -10.73
N GLY A 68 -15.53 9.49 -11.28
CA GLY A 68 -16.25 9.44 -12.55
C GLY A 68 -17.52 10.26 -12.38
N ASP A 69 -17.83 11.11 -13.36
CA ASP A 69 -19.01 11.98 -13.43
C ASP A 69 -20.28 11.23 -12.98
N THR A 70 -20.59 11.28 -11.69
CA THR A 70 -21.92 10.92 -11.18
C THR A 70 -22.78 12.14 -11.44
N ARG A 71 -23.06 12.39 -12.72
CA ARG A 71 -24.16 13.26 -13.09
C ARG A 71 -25.45 12.61 -12.61
N SER A 72 -25.95 13.20 -11.53
CA SER A 72 -27.33 13.43 -11.09
C SER A 72 -28.36 12.32 -11.26
#